data_AF-A0A0H5RMX7-F1
#
_entry.id   AF-A0A0H5RMX7-F1
#
_cell.length_a   1.000
_cell.length_b   1.000
_cell.length_c   1.000
_cell.angle_alpha   90.00
_cell.angle_beta   90.00
_cell.angle_gamma   90.00
#
_symmetry.space_group_name_H-M   'P 1'
#
loop_
_entity.id
_entity.type
_entity.pdbx_description
1 polymer ?
#
loop_
_entity_poly.entity_id
_entity_poly.type
_entity_poly.pdbx_seq_one_letter_code
_entity_poly.pdbx_strand_id
1 'polypeptide(L)'
;MSKTDKTKPFWVKLMHGDLATEEQHDHIDGNCDLPPIGDATAFIYGTTQCRRAFVYTGIRPCCCKLCQDYGWDIRPGKRQRIESGRMCRDWQRNY
;
A
#
# COMPACT_ATOMS: atom_id res chain seq x y z
N MET A 1 -10.02 -22.10 -2.85
CA MET A 1 -9.59 -20.72 -3.18
C MET A 1 -10.68 -19.76 -2.73
N SER A 2 -10.61 -19.27 -1.47
CA SER A 2 -11.66 -18.40 -0.92
C SER A 2 -11.72 -17.09 -1.73
N LYS A 3 -12.95 -16.58 -1.94
CA LYS A 3 -13.24 -15.40 -2.76
C LYS A 3 -12.59 -14.09 -2.25
N THR A 4 -11.99 -14.09 -1.06
CA THR A 4 -11.64 -12.87 -0.31
C THR A 4 -10.25 -12.32 -0.59
N ASP A 5 -9.30 -13.14 -1.04
CA ASP A 5 -7.91 -12.68 -1.23
C ASP A 5 -7.76 -11.74 -2.44
N LYS A 6 -8.50 -12.03 -3.51
CA LYS A 6 -8.52 -11.17 -4.71
C LYS A 6 -9.06 -9.77 -4.44
N THR A 7 -10.06 -9.66 -3.55
CA THR A 7 -10.79 -8.41 -3.26
C THR A 7 -10.17 -7.56 -2.16
N LYS A 8 -9.11 -8.02 -1.49
CA LYS A 8 -8.42 -7.21 -0.47
C LYS A 8 -8.00 -5.86 -1.08
N PRO A 9 -8.25 -4.74 -0.38
CA PRO A 9 -7.73 -3.44 -0.80
C PRO A 9 -6.20 -3.45 -0.92
N PHE A 10 -5.67 -2.58 -1.78
CA PHE A 10 -4.23 -2.53 -2.08
C PHE A 10 -3.34 -2.39 -0.83
N TRP A 11 -3.64 -1.46 0.09
CA TRP A 11 -2.83 -1.30 1.30
C TRP A 11 -2.94 -2.50 2.24
N VAL A 12 -4.09 -3.17 2.31
CA VAL A 12 -4.25 -4.40 3.10
C VAL A 12 -3.30 -5.47 2.57
N LYS A 13 -3.20 -5.64 1.25
CA LYS A 13 -2.23 -6.55 0.64
C LYS A 13 -0.78 -6.17 0.95
N LEU A 14 -0.45 -4.88 0.99
CA LEU A 14 0.90 -4.42 1.40
C LEU A 14 1.18 -4.73 2.88
N MET A 15 0.24 -4.43 3.79
CA MET A 15 0.39 -4.67 5.23
C MET A 15 0.49 -6.16 5.57
N HIS A 16 -0.24 -7.02 4.84
CA HIS A 16 -0.16 -8.47 5.00
C HIS A 16 1.06 -9.11 4.34
N GLY A 17 1.87 -8.35 3.59
CA GLY A 17 3.01 -8.90 2.84
C GLY A 17 2.61 -9.73 1.61
N ASP A 18 1.36 -9.62 1.16
CA ASP A 18 0.89 -10.25 -0.09
C ASP A 18 1.56 -9.60 -1.33
N LEU A 19 2.11 -8.39 -1.17
CA LEU A 19 2.81 -7.63 -2.20
C LEU A 19 4.23 -7.30 -1.78
N ALA A 20 5.13 -7.30 -2.77
CA ALA A 20 6.52 -6.93 -2.56
C ALA A 20 6.64 -5.45 -2.15
N THR A 21 7.42 -5.23 -1.09
CA THR A 21 7.68 -3.90 -0.54
C THR A 21 9.17 -3.75 -0.26
N GLU A 22 9.66 -2.52 -0.34
CA GLU A 22 11.05 -2.15 -0.05
C GLU A 22 11.05 -1.07 1.02
N GLU A 23 12.00 -1.18 1.95
CA GLU A 23 12.18 -0.18 3.01
C GLU A 23 13.03 0.98 2.48
N GLN A 24 12.44 2.16 2.46
CA GLN A 24 13.09 3.42 2.14
C GLN A 24 13.41 4.13 3.45
N HIS A 25 14.69 4.13 3.79
CA HIS A 25 15.20 4.75 5.01
C HIS A 25 15.75 6.14 4.70
N ASP A 26 15.30 7.14 5.47
CA ASP A 26 15.87 8.48 5.48
C ASP A 26 16.27 8.81 6.92
N HIS A 27 17.58 8.75 7.18
CA HIS A 27 18.16 8.90 8.53
C HIS A 27 18.86 10.25 8.74
N ILE A 28 18.46 11.29 7.99
CA ILE A 28 19.06 12.63 8.17
C ILE A 28 18.97 13.08 9.64
N ASP A 29 17.90 12.72 10.35
CA ASP A 29 17.66 13.06 11.76
C ASP A 29 18.08 11.95 12.76
N GLY A 30 18.84 10.95 12.29
CA GLY A 30 19.63 10.03 13.12
C GLY A 30 18.94 8.77 13.65
N ASN A 31 17.64 8.76 13.93
CA ASN A 31 16.94 7.55 14.39
C ASN A 31 15.96 7.00 13.35
N CYS A 32 15.91 5.68 13.20
CA CYS A 32 14.95 5.02 12.33
C CYS A 32 13.55 5.10 12.96
N ASP A 33 12.63 5.76 12.28
CA ASP A 33 11.24 5.92 12.67
C ASP A 33 10.29 5.01 11.88
N LEU A 34 10.82 3.94 11.26
CA LEU A 34 10.05 3.03 10.41
C LEU A 34 8.97 2.28 11.24
N PRO A 35 7.67 2.51 10.98
CA PRO A 35 6.61 1.82 11.70
C PRO A 35 6.58 0.31 11.38
N PRO A 36 5.94 -0.54 12.20
CA PRO A 36 5.75 -1.95 11.90
C PRO A 36 4.96 -2.18 10.59
N ILE A 37 5.16 -3.33 9.92
CA ILE A 37 4.53 -3.61 8.61
C ILE A 37 2.99 -3.64 8.64
N GLY A 38 2.41 -3.98 9.79
CA GLY A 38 0.95 -3.99 9.99
C GLY A 38 0.33 -2.61 10.16
N ASP A 39 1.14 -1.54 10.24
CA ASP A 39 0.64 -0.18 10.35
C ASP A 39 0.56 0.47 8.95
N ALA A 40 -0.61 1.04 8.64
CA ALA A 40 -0.82 1.79 7.41
C ALA A 40 0.12 3.01 7.30
N THR A 41 0.53 3.59 8.44
CA THR A 41 1.47 4.72 8.48
C THR A 41 2.84 4.35 7.90
N ALA A 42 3.22 3.07 7.93
CA ALA A 42 4.46 2.59 7.37
C ALA A 42 4.59 2.86 5.87
N PHE A 43 3.48 3.12 5.15
CA PHE A 43 3.50 3.34 3.71
C PHE A 43 3.04 4.75 3.28
N ILE A 44 2.78 5.65 4.24
CA ILE A 44 2.30 7.01 3.97
C ILE A 44 3.50 7.96 3.85
N TYR A 45 3.46 8.82 2.83
CA TYR A 45 4.45 9.89 2.69
C TYR A 45 4.21 10.99 3.72
N GLY A 46 5.28 11.42 4.41
CA GLY A 46 5.28 12.58 5.30
C GLY A 46 4.77 12.30 6.72
N THR A 47 4.50 11.04 7.08
CA THR A 47 4.24 10.63 8.46
C THR A 47 5.52 10.29 9.22
N THR A 48 6.48 9.67 8.52
CA THR A 48 7.78 9.24 9.01
C THR A 48 8.85 9.50 7.94
N GLN A 49 10.10 9.60 8.34
CA GLN A 49 11.24 9.73 7.43
C GLN A 49 11.54 8.38 6.75
N CYS A 50 11.51 7.31 7.53
CA CYS A 50 11.62 5.94 7.05
C CYS A 50 10.23 5.37 6.74
N ARG A 51 10.06 4.80 5.55
CA ARG A 51 8.79 4.22 5.08
C ARG A 51 9.02 2.96 4.26
N ARG A 52 7.95 2.21 4.02
CA ARG A 52 7.89 1.13 3.04
C ARG A 52 7.22 1.61 1.76
N ALA A 53 7.83 1.30 0.63
CA ALA A 53 7.29 1.57 -0.68
C ALA A 53 6.94 0.26 -1.38
N PHE A 54 5.85 0.25 -2.15
CA PHE A 54 5.50 -0.88 -2.99
C PHE A 54 6.53 -1.04 -4.13
N VAL A 55 6.98 -2.28 -4.35
CA VAL A 55 7.85 -2.65 -5.47
C VAL A 55 7.02 -3.35 -6.54
N TYR A 56 7.02 -2.78 -7.74
CA TYR A 56 6.35 -3.42 -8.86
C TYR A 56 7.18 -4.58 -9.42
N THR A 57 6.72 -5.81 -9.16
CA THR A 57 7.37 -7.04 -9.62
C THR A 57 6.80 -7.59 -10.93
N GLY A 58 6.05 -6.78 -11.69
CA GLY A 58 5.33 -7.24 -12.88
C GLY A 58 3.96 -7.88 -12.59
N ILE A 59 3.64 -8.13 -11.33
CA ILE A 59 2.32 -8.63 -10.91
C ILE A 59 1.29 -7.50 -11.03
N ARG A 60 0.07 -7.82 -11.49
CA ARG A 60 -1.08 -6.90 -11.53
C ARG A 60 -1.98 -7.16 -10.30
N PRO A 61 -1.72 -6.52 -9.14
CA PRO A 61 -2.35 -6.90 -7.88
C PRO A 61 -3.77 -6.35 -7.70
N CYS A 62 -4.17 -5.33 -8.47
CA CYS A 62 -5.54 -4.83 -8.50
C CYS A 62 -6.32 -5.54 -9.62
N CYS A 63 -7.48 -6.09 -9.28
CA CYS A 63 -8.46 -6.59 -10.25
C CYS A 63 -9.40 -5.49 -10.78
N CYS A 64 -9.15 -4.23 -10.44
CA CYS A 64 -9.92 -3.11 -10.93
C CYS A 64 -9.67 -2.88 -12.43
N LYS A 65 -10.72 -2.60 -13.21
CA LYS A 65 -10.65 -2.31 -14.66
C LYS A 65 -9.59 -1.26 -14.99
N LEU A 66 -9.39 -0.29 -14.09
CA LEU A 66 -8.38 0.75 -14.22
C LEU A 66 -6.93 0.25 -14.26
N CYS A 67 -6.57 -0.79 -13.50
CA CYS A 67 -5.22 -1.40 -13.57
C CYS A 67 -5.09 -2.42 -14.72
N GLN A 68 -6.21 -2.81 -15.34
CA GLN A 68 -6.22 -3.66 -16.53
C GLN A 68 -6.08 -2.83 -17.82
N ASP A 69 -6.71 -1.64 -17.86
CA ASP A 69 -6.89 -0.87 -19.10
C ASP A 69 -5.87 0.26 -19.32
N TYR A 70 -5.34 0.91 -18.27
CA TYR A 70 -4.56 2.16 -18.45
C TYR A 70 -3.04 2.04 -18.28
N GLY A 71 -2.52 0.86 -17.94
CA GLY A 71 -1.12 0.73 -17.54
C GLY A 71 -0.84 1.50 -16.24
N TRP A 72 0.11 1.04 -15.44
CA TRP A 72 0.51 1.75 -14.22
C TRP A 72 1.37 2.96 -14.59
N ASP A 73 0.75 3.98 -15.19
CA ASP A 73 1.43 5.26 -15.30
C ASP A 73 1.59 5.85 -13.89
N ILE A 74 2.83 6.22 -13.59
CA ILE A 74 3.44 6.07 -12.27
C ILE A 74 3.09 7.27 -11.42
N ARG A 75 1.92 7.24 -10.77
CA ARG A 75 1.58 7.92 -9.50
C ARG A 75 0.10 7.67 -9.23
N PRO A 76 -0.28 7.02 -8.11
CA PRO A 76 -1.66 7.06 -7.67
C PRO A 76 -2.05 8.53 -7.51
N GLY A 77 -2.98 9.02 -8.32
CA GLY A 77 -3.48 10.39 -8.17
C GLY A 77 -3.91 10.60 -6.72
N LYS A 78 -3.71 11.78 -6.14
CA LYS A 78 -4.00 12.09 -4.72
C LYS A 78 -5.35 11.51 -4.25
N ARG A 79 -6.37 11.58 -5.12
CA ARG A 79 -7.70 11.01 -4.88
C ARG A 79 -7.72 9.48 -4.73
N GLN A 80 -6.96 8.76 -5.56
CA GLN A 80 -6.84 7.30 -5.53
C GLN A 80 -6.20 6.81 -4.22
N ARG A 81 -5.18 7.53 -3.72
CA ARG A 81 -4.58 7.26 -2.41
C ARG A 81 -5.62 7.40 -1.29
N ILE A 82 -6.40 8.49 -1.32
CA ILE A 82 -7.42 8.78 -0.29
C ILE A 82 -8.54 7.74 -0.31
N GLU A 83 -9.09 7.43 -1.49
CA GLU A 83 -10.18 6.44 -1.62
C GLU A 83 -9.71 5.04 -1.20
N SER A 84 -8.52 4.63 -1.61
CA SER A 84 -7.93 3.35 -1.19
C SER A 84 -7.71 3.28 0.33
N GLY A 85 -7.23 4.37 0.95
CA GLY A 85 -7.08 4.47 2.40
C GLY A 85 -8.43 4.39 3.15
N ARG A 86 -9.50 5.00 2.60
CA ARG A 86 -10.86 4.87 3.15
C ARG A 86 -11.34 3.43 3.13
N MET A 87 -11.19 2.74 1.98
CA MET A 87 -11.57 1.33 1.86
C MET A 87 -10.84 0.42 2.85
N CYS A 88 -9.57 0.72 3.17
CA CYS A 88 -8.83 -0.05 4.18
C CYS A 88 -9.41 0.12 5.57
N ARG A 89 -9.74 1.36 5.97
CA ARG A 89 -10.39 1.63 7.26
C ARG A 89 -11.75 0.95 7.37
N ASP A 90 -12.54 1.01 6.31
CA ASP A 90 -13.86 0.37 6.28
C ASP A 90 -13.72 -1.16 6.33
N TRP A 91 -12.70 -1.72 5.68
CA TRP A 91 -12.42 -3.15 5.72
C TRP A 91 -12.03 -3.62 7.13
N GLN A 92 -11.10 -2.92 7.79
CA GLN A 92 -10.69 -3.18 9.18
C GLN A 92 -11.83 -3.04 10.20
N ARG A 93 -12.87 -2.26 9.89
CA ARG A 93 -14.03 -2.10 10.77
C ARG A 93 -15.02 -3.27 10.64
N ASN A 94 -15.08 -3.89 9.47
CA ASN A 94 -16.12 -4.86 9.12
C ASN A 94 -15.65 -6.33 9.20
N TYR A 95 -14.35 -6.56 9.40
CA TYR A 95 -13.71 -7.87 9.48
C TYR A 95 -12.63 -7.86 10.56
#